data_AF-A0A6V7IMP2-F1
#
_entry.id   AF-A0A6V7IMP2-F1
#
_cell.length_a   1.000
_cell.length_b   1.000
_cell.length_c   1.000
_cell.angle_alpha   90.00
_cell.angle_beta   90.00
_cell.angle_gamma   90.00
#
_symmetry.space_group_name_H-M   'P 1'
#
loop_
_entity.id
_entity.type
_entity.pdbx_description
1 polymer ?
#
loop_
_entity_poly.entity_id
_entity_poly.type
_entity_poly.pdbx_seq_one_letter_code
_entity_poly.pdbx_strand_id
1 'polypeptide(L)' 'IFLKNLTGVMSSIVNKQSHLKMALYSSHDYNIVGFLEALGVFKPHFPGYSNAIFIELLTNDDDKYYIK' A
#
# COMPACT_ATOMS: atom_id res chain seq x y z
N ILE A 1 -5.79 6.20 -9.40
CA ILE A 1 -5.49 4.90 -10.04
C ILE A 1 -4.68 4.00 -9.11
N PHE A 2 -3.54 4.46 -8.58
CA PHE A 2 -2.67 3.66 -7.68
C PHE A 2 -3.39 3.12 -6.44
N LEU A 3 -3.99 3.99 -5.62
CA LEU A 3 -4.73 3.59 -4.40
C LEU A 3 -5.81 2.53 -4.70
N LYS A 4 -6.59 2.74 -5.78
CA LYS A 4 -7.62 1.80 -6.22
C LYS A 4 -7.05 0.41 -6.53
N ASN A 5 -5.90 0.35 -7.20
CA ASN A 5 -5.24 -0.92 -7.54
C ASN A 5 -4.73 -1.61 -6.27
N LEU A 6 -4.07 -0.88 -5.37
CA LEU A 6 -3.59 -1.40 -4.09
C LEU A 6 -4.74 -1.99 -3.26
N THR A 7 -5.81 -1.23 -3.04
CA THR A 7 -6.97 -1.70 -2.27
C THR A 7 -7.69 -2.84 -2.97
N GLY A 8 -7.72 -2.85 -4.31
CA GLY A 8 -8.29 -3.93 -5.10
C GLY A 8 -7.54 -5.25 -4.91
N VAL A 9 -6.20 -5.20 -4.90
CA VAL A 9 -5.36 -6.38 -4.61
C VAL A 9 -5.62 -6.89 -3.20
N MET A 10 -5.59 -6.02 -2.18
CA MET A 10 -5.84 -6.43 -0.79
C MET A 10 -7.25 -7.01 -0.62
N SER A 11 -8.26 -6.38 -1.22
CA SER A 11 -9.64 -6.88 -1.22
C SER A 11 -9.74 -8.26 -1.89
N SER A 12 -9.04 -8.50 -3.00
CA SER A 12 -9.03 -9.82 -3.64
C SER A 12 -8.43 -10.91 -2.74
N ILE A 13 -7.45 -10.57 -1.90
CA ILE A 13 -6.84 -11.49 -0.94
C ILE A 13 -7.81 -11.79 0.21
N VAL A 14 -8.42 -10.73 0.79
CA VAL A 14 -9.44 -10.87 1.86
C VAL A 14 -10.62 -11.73 1.39
N ASN A 15 -11.08 -11.52 0.16
CA ASN A 15 -12.17 -12.28 -0.44
C ASN A 15 -11.74 -13.68 -0.96
N LYS A 16 -10.50 -14.12 -0.68
CA LYS A 16 -9.94 -15.41 -1.10
C LYS A 16 -9.98 -15.66 -2.62
N GLN A 17 -9.96 -14.58 -3.41
CA GLN A 17 -9.95 -14.61 -4.88
C GLN A 17 -8.54 -14.62 -5.46
N SER A 18 -7.53 -14.32 -4.64
CA SER A 18 -6.12 -14.26 -5.04
C SER A 18 -5.21 -14.86 -3.97
N HIS A 19 -4.12 -15.47 -4.40
CA HIS A 19 -3.05 -15.97 -3.54
C HIS A 19 -1.76 -15.13 -3.61
N LEU A 20 -1.82 -13.97 -4.29
CA LEU A 20 -0.67 -13.07 -4.42
C LEU A 20 -0.16 -12.66 -3.02
N LYS A 21 1.15 -12.80 -2.80
CA LYS A 21 1.79 -12.48 -1.52
C LYS A 21 2.44 -11.10 -1.48
N MET A 22 2.81 -10.56 -2.63
CA MET A 22 3.46 -9.26 -2.72
C MET A 22 3.15 -8.62 -4.08
N ALA A 23 2.78 -7.35 -4.06
CA ALA A 23 2.70 -6.51 -5.24
C ALA A 23 3.76 -5.41 -5.13
N LEU A 24 4.65 -5.32 -6.12
CA LEU A 24 5.71 -4.32 -6.17
C LEU A 24 5.39 -3.32 -7.26
N TYR A 25 5.39 -2.04 -6.90
CA TYR A 25 5.14 -0.94 -7.82
C TYR A 25 6.38 -0.04 -7.86
N SER A 26 7.08 -0.03 -8.99
CA SER A 26 8.17 0.93 -9.22
C SER A 26 7.58 2.29 -9.59
N SER A 27 8.12 3.37 -9.04
CA SER A 27 7.58 4.71 -9.18
C SER A 27 8.62 5.78 -8.87
N HIS A 28 8.24 7.05 -9.02
CA HIS A 28 9.09 8.21 -8.74
C HIS A 28 8.69 8.91 -7.43
N ASP A 29 9.55 9.82 -6.98
CA ASP A 29 9.34 10.72 -5.84
C ASP A 29 7.93 11.35 -5.79
N TYR A 30 7.41 11.88 -6.90
CA TYR A 30 6.06 12.46 -6.97
C TYR A 30 4.95 11.46 -6.62
N ASN A 31 5.15 10.17 -6.90
CA ASN A 31 4.17 9.15 -6.54
C ASN A 31 4.16 8.91 -5.02
N ILE A 32 5.34 8.94 -4.38
CA ILE A 32 5.47 8.82 -2.92
C ILE A 32 4.79 10.02 -2.25
N VAL A 33 5.10 11.24 -2.71
CA VAL A 33 4.48 12.47 -2.20
C VAL A 33 2.97 12.42 -2.35
N GLY A 34 2.47 12.21 -3.56
CA GLY A 34 1.03 12.16 -3.82
C GLY A 34 0.31 11.05 -3.06
N PHE A 35 0.98 9.93 -2.81
CA PHE A 35 0.43 8.85 -1.98
C PHE A 35 0.29 9.28 -0.52
N LEU A 36 1.33 9.87 0.07
CA LEU A 36 1.30 10.35 1.45
C LEU A 36 0.32 11.52 1.62
N GLU A 37 0.18 12.39 0.62
CA GLU A 37 -0.79 13.48 0.60
C GLU A 37 -2.22 12.95 0.57
N ALA A 38 -2.50 11.94 -0.26
CA ALA A 38 -3.81 11.32 -0.32
C ALA A 38 -4.21 10.61 1.00
N LEU A 39 -3.22 10.15 1.77
CA LEU A 39 -3.43 9.62 3.11
C LEU A 39 -3.46 10.70 4.21
N GLY A 40 -3.20 11.97 3.88
CA GLY A 40 -3.18 13.08 4.84
C GLY A 40 -2.01 13.05 5.83
N VAL A 41 -0.95 12.29 5.54
CA VAL A 41 0.21 12.11 6.43
C VAL A 41 1.50 12.71 5.86
N PHE A 42 1.43 13.33 4.68
CA PHE A 42 2.59 13.99 4.08
C PHE A 42 3.09 15.14 4.96
N LYS A 43 4.40 15.18 5.16
CA LYS A 43 5.12 16.32 5.75
C LYS A 43 6.02 16.90 4.65
N PRO A 44 6.13 18.22 4.49
CA PRO A 44 6.95 18.80 3.43
C PRO A 44 8.43 18.37 3.53
N HIS A 45 8.85 17.45 2.65
CA HIS A 45 10.23 17.00 2.49
C HIS A 45 10.40 16.39 1.09
N PHE A 46 11.65 16.34 0.60
CA PHE A 46 11.97 15.62 -0.62
C PHE A 46 12.26 14.14 -0.30
N PRO A 47 11.64 13.17 -0.99
CA PRO A 47 11.96 11.76 -0.80
C PRO A 47 13.44 11.47 -1.11
N GLY A 48 14.12 10.76 -0.22
CA GLY A 48 15.48 10.28 -0.51
C GLY A 48 15.51 9.24 -1.62
N TYR A 49 16.71 8.95 -2.14
CA TYR A 49 16.89 7.85 -3.08
C TYR A 49 16.49 6.50 -2.45
N SER A 50 15.92 5.62 -3.27
CA SER A 50 15.45 4.29 -2.86
C SER A 50 14.40 4.31 -1.73
N ASN A 51 13.65 5.42 -1.61
CA ASN A 51 12.53 5.48 -0.68
C ASN A 51 11.40 4.54 -1.14
N ALA A 52 10.71 3.92 -0.19
CA ALA A 52 9.67 2.94 -0.44
C ALA A 52 8.57 3.03 0.62
N ILE A 53 7.35 2.73 0.21
CA ILE A 53 6.20 2.61 1.11
C ILE A 53 5.82 1.14 1.18
N PHE A 54 5.78 0.60 2.39
CA PHE A 54 5.29 -0.75 2.66
C PHE A 54 3.90 -0.65 3.26
N ILE A 55 2.98 -1.47 2.75
CA ILE A 55 1.62 -1.57 3.28
C ILE A 55 1.35 -3.06 3.49
N GLU A 56 1.13 -3.44 4.73
CA GLU A 56 1.07 -4.82 5.17
C GLU A 56 -0.40 -5.21 5.41
N LEU A 57 -0.89 -6.23 4.69
CA LEU A 57 -2.16 -6.87 5.02
C LEU A 57 -1.89 -8.01 6.00
N LEU A 58 -2.30 -7.80 7.25
CA LEU A 58 -2.11 -8.72 8.37
C LEU A 58 -3.41 -9.46 8.66
N THR A 59 -3.31 -10.67 9.18
CA THR A 59 -4.44 -11.43 9.73
C THR A 59 -4.08 -11.95 11.10
N ASN A 60 -5.05 -12.02 12.01
CA ASN A 60 -4.90 -12.69 13.29
C ASN A 60 -5.52 -14.09 13.26
N ASP A 61 -5.46 -14.80 14.39
CA ASP A 61 -6.02 -16.15 14.56
C ASP A 61 -7.56 -16.20 14.47
N ASP A 62 -8.23 -15.05 14.60
CA ASP A 62 -9.70 -14.90 14.43
C ASP A 62 -10.10 -14.58 12.98
N ASP A 63 -9.20 -14.71 12.00
CA ASP A 63 -9.41 -14.28 10.60
C ASP A 63 -9.80 -12.79 10.44
N LYS A 64 -9.42 -11.93 11.41
CA LYS A 64 -9.59 -10.47 11.29
C LYS A 64 -8.41 -9.85 10.55
N TYR A 65 -8.72 -9.02 9.57
CA TYR A 65 -7.72 -8.35 8.74
C TYR A 65 -7.37 -6.94 9.26
N TYR A 66 -6.09 -6.60 9.18
CA TYR A 66 -5.54 -5.30 9.58
C TYR A 66 -4.60 -4.76 8.51
N ILE A 67 -4.50 -3.43 8.42
CA ILE A 67 -3.55 -2.73 7.56
C ILE A 67 -2.54 -1.98 8.44
N LYS A 68 -1.26 -2.09 8.10
CA LYS A 68 -0.17 -1.35 8.71
C LYS A 68 0.69 -0.67 7.65
#